data_AF-A0A3D0HD94-F1
#
_entry.id   AF-A0A3D0HD94-F1
#
_cell.length_a   1.000
_cell.length_b   1.000
_cell.length_c   1.000
_cell.angle_alpha   90.00
_cell.angle_beta   90.00
_cell.angle_gamma   90.00
#
_symmetry.space_group_name_H-M   'P 1'
#
loop_
_entity.id
_entity.type
_entity.pdbx_description
1 polymer ?
#
loop_
_entity_poly.entity_id
_entity_poly.type
_entity_poly.pdbx_seq_one_letter_code
_entity_poly.pdbx_strand_id
1 'polypeptide(L)'
;MADNFEPITTQEDFQARVNDIVQERLRREREAANKRYEGWMSPDDHQRALGEVTKAFDDYKKAHEQDEQTIADLTAKTKAYETASLKSRISHEVGLPWGSADFLTGEDEESIRASAETLKSLVGTSPVSNTLPLKDPESGSGTGTSTRDKFKTWFDETVNQ
;
A
#
# COMPACT_ATOMS: atom_id res chain seq x y z
N MET A 1 -67.48 -13.59 -42.09
CA MET A 1 -67.16 -14.09 -43.45
C MET A 1 -67.56 -15.55 -43.46
N ALA A 2 -68.32 -16.01 -44.45
CA ALA A 2 -68.64 -17.44 -44.54
C ALA A 2 -67.35 -18.16 -44.91
N ASP A 3 -66.83 -19.01 -44.02
CA ASP A 3 -65.70 -19.88 -44.36
C ASP A 3 -66.16 -20.78 -45.51
N ASN A 4 -65.51 -20.63 -46.66
CA ASN A 4 -65.81 -21.40 -47.85
C ASN A 4 -65.43 -22.86 -47.58
N PHE A 5 -66.41 -23.72 -47.28
CA PHE A 5 -66.16 -25.13 -47.03
C PHE A 5 -65.87 -25.86 -48.34
N GLU A 6 -64.62 -26.24 -48.53
CA GLU A 6 -64.20 -27.08 -49.66
C GLU A 6 -64.31 -28.56 -49.28
N PRO A 7 -65.15 -29.36 -49.97
CA PRO A 7 -65.28 -30.78 -49.68
C PRO A 7 -63.98 -31.52 -50.01
N ILE A 8 -63.51 -32.35 -49.07
CA ILE A 8 -62.36 -33.22 -49.27
C ILE A 8 -62.81 -34.41 -50.10
N THR A 9 -62.25 -34.55 -51.30
CA THR A 9 -62.66 -35.61 -52.26
C THR A 9 -61.61 -36.70 -52.44
N THR A 10 -60.38 -36.47 -51.98
CA THR A 10 -59.29 -37.46 -52.05
C THR A 10 -58.59 -37.66 -50.70
N GLN A 11 -57.94 -38.82 -50.55
CA GLN A 11 -57.15 -39.14 -49.37
C GLN A 11 -55.89 -38.25 -49.26
N GLU A 12 -55.36 -37.78 -50.40
CA GLU A 12 -54.23 -36.85 -50.43
C GLU A 12 -54.65 -35.47 -49.93
N ASP A 13 -55.80 -34.96 -50.37
CA ASP A 13 -56.39 -33.71 -49.86
C ASP A 13 -56.65 -33.79 -48.36
N PHE A 14 -57.13 -34.95 -47.87
CA PHE A 14 -57.32 -35.18 -46.44
C PHE A 14 -56.00 -35.07 -45.67
N GLN A 15 -54.95 -35.75 -46.12
CA GLN A 15 -53.64 -35.72 -45.47
C GLN A 15 -53.01 -34.33 -45.50
N ALA A 16 -53.11 -33.61 -46.62
CA ALA A 16 -52.63 -32.24 -46.76
C ALA A 16 -53.33 -31.31 -45.75
N ARG A 17 -54.66 -31.35 -45.67
CA ARG A 17 -55.44 -30.55 -44.71
C ARG A 17 -55.11 -30.89 -43.26
N VAL A 18 -54.95 -32.18 -42.93
CA VAL A 18 -54.56 -32.61 -41.58
C VAL A 18 -53.16 -32.11 -41.23
N ASN A 19 -52.20 -32.23 -42.15
CA ASN A 19 -50.85 -31.73 -41.95
C ASN A 19 -50.85 -30.22 -41.71
N ASP A 20 -51.57 -29.43 -42.51
CA ASP A 20 -51.68 -27.99 -42.33
C ASP A 20 -52.25 -27.62 -40.95
N ILE A 21 -53.31 -28.30 -40.51
CA ILE A 21 -53.92 -28.07 -39.19
C ILE A 21 -52.93 -28.41 -38.06
N VAL A 22 -52.20 -29.52 -38.18
CA VAL A 22 -51.20 -29.93 -37.19
C VAL A 22 -50.04 -28.94 -37.13
N GLN A 23 -49.54 -28.49 -38.29
CA GLN A 23 -48.47 -27.50 -38.36
C GLN A 23 -48.91 -26.17 -37.75
N GLU A 24 -50.12 -25.70 -38.03
CA GLU A 24 -50.64 -24.45 -37.46
C GLU A 24 -50.82 -24.54 -35.94
N ARG A 25 -51.29 -25.68 -35.43
CA ARG A 25 -51.37 -25.94 -33.98
C ARG A 25 -49.99 -25.93 -33.33
N LEU A 26 -49.03 -26.62 -33.93
CA LEU A 26 -47.66 -26.68 -33.43
C LEU A 26 -46.99 -25.30 -33.47
N ARG A 27 -47.27 -24.49 -34.50
CA ARG A 27 -46.81 -23.10 -34.60
C ARG A 27 -47.36 -22.26 -33.45
N ARG A 28 -48.67 -22.31 -33.20
CA ARG A 28 -49.31 -21.57 -32.09
C ARG A 28 -48.77 -21.99 -30.73
N GLU A 29 -48.58 -23.29 -30.51
CA GLU A 29 -48.00 -23.80 -29.27
C GLU A 29 -46.56 -23.32 -29.08
N ARG A 30 -45.74 -23.37 -30.13
CA ARG A 30 -44.36 -22.84 -30.11
C ARG A 30 -44.33 -21.34 -29.84
N GLU A 31 -45.18 -20.57 -30.50
CA GLU A 31 -45.28 -19.11 -30.27
C GLU A 31 -45.75 -18.79 -28.86
N ALA A 32 -46.72 -19.53 -28.33
CA ALA A 32 -47.18 -19.38 -26.96
C ALA A 32 -46.09 -19.76 -25.95
N ALA A 33 -45.33 -20.84 -26.20
CA ALA A 33 -44.20 -21.23 -25.38
C ALA A 33 -43.09 -20.17 -25.42
N ASN A 34 -42.70 -19.72 -26.62
CA ASN A 34 -41.68 -18.68 -26.78
C ASN A 34 -42.07 -17.38 -26.07
N LYS A 35 -43.33 -16.94 -26.18
CA LYS A 35 -43.84 -15.77 -25.44
C LYS A 35 -43.81 -15.94 -23.93
N ARG A 36 -44.09 -17.15 -23.42
CA ARG A 36 -44.05 -17.43 -21.98
C ARG A 36 -42.64 -17.34 -21.41
N TYR A 37 -41.64 -17.71 -22.20
CA TYR A 37 -40.23 -17.69 -21.81
C TYR A 37 -39.46 -16.48 -22.36
N GLU A 38 -40.16 -15.56 -23.02
CA GLU A 38 -39.58 -14.30 -23.49
C GLU A 38 -39.09 -13.50 -22.27
N GLY A 39 -37.79 -13.18 -22.25
CA GLY A 39 -37.14 -12.50 -21.12
C GLY A 39 -36.64 -13.42 -20.00
N TRP A 40 -36.92 -14.73 -20.05
CA TRP A 40 -36.29 -15.70 -19.15
C TRP A 40 -34.95 -16.15 -19.71
N MET A 41 -33.94 -16.16 -18.85
CA MET A 41 -32.63 -16.70 -19.18
C MET A 41 -32.64 -18.22 -19.01
N SER A 42 -31.93 -18.94 -19.88
CA SER A 42 -31.78 -20.39 -19.71
C SER A 42 -31.02 -20.69 -18.40
N PRO A 43 -31.25 -21.85 -17.76
CA PRO A 43 -30.49 -22.24 -16.58
C PRO A 43 -28.97 -22.25 -16.80
N ASP A 44 -28.52 -22.68 -17.99
CA ASP A 44 -27.10 -22.70 -18.35
C ASP A 44 -26.52 -21.29 -18.50
N ASP A 45 -27.22 -20.38 -19.16
CA ASP A 45 -26.81 -18.98 -19.28
C ASP A 45 -26.77 -18.30 -17.91
N HIS A 46 -27.74 -18.59 -17.04
CA HIS A 46 -27.76 -18.11 -15.66
C HIS A 46 -26.58 -18.62 -14.85
N GLN A 47 -26.25 -19.91 -14.95
CA GLN A 47 -25.10 -20.47 -14.27
C GLN A 47 -23.78 -19.89 -14.78
N ARG A 48 -23.68 -19.63 -16.10
CA ARG A 48 -22.52 -18.96 -16.69
C ARG A 48 -22.37 -17.52 -16.20
N ALA A 49 -23.46 -16.75 -16.24
CA ALA A 49 -23.48 -15.37 -15.76
C ALA A 49 -23.12 -15.28 -14.28
N LEU A 50 -23.66 -16.17 -13.44
CA LEU A 50 -23.28 -16.25 -12.03
C LEU A 50 -21.79 -16.55 -11.86
N GLY A 51 -21.25 -17.51 -12.60
CA GLY A 51 -19.82 -17.84 -12.54
C GLY A 51 -18.91 -16.68 -12.95
N GLU A 52 -19.29 -15.93 -13.98
CA GLU A 52 -18.58 -14.73 -14.42
C GLU A 52 -18.64 -13.62 -13.36
N VAL A 53 -19.83 -13.36 -12.79
CA VAL A 53 -20.02 -12.35 -11.74
C VAL A 53 -19.27 -12.73 -10.47
N THR A 54 -19.30 -14.00 -10.03
CA THR A 54 -18.57 -14.45 -8.84
C THR A 54 -17.06 -14.28 -9.01
N LYS A 55 -16.51 -14.64 -10.17
CA LYS A 55 -15.07 -14.43 -10.44
C LYS A 55 -14.71 -12.95 -10.42
N ALA A 56 -15.49 -12.11 -11.10
CA ALA A 56 -15.26 -10.67 -11.11
C ALA A 56 -15.34 -10.07 -9.69
N PHE A 57 -16.27 -10.55 -8.87
CA PHE A 57 -16.40 -10.14 -7.48
C PHE A 57 -15.19 -10.54 -6.63
N ASP A 58 -14.72 -11.79 -6.77
CA ASP A 58 -13.54 -12.27 -6.03
C ASP A 58 -12.26 -11.51 -6.43
N ASP A 59 -12.09 -11.22 -7.72
CA ASP A 59 -10.97 -10.43 -8.23
C ASP A 59 -11.04 -8.98 -7.72
N TYR A 60 -12.24 -8.38 -7.75
CA TYR A 60 -12.47 -7.03 -7.20
C TYR A 60 -12.16 -7.00 -5.70
N LYS A 61 -12.60 -8.00 -4.94
CA LYS A 61 -12.36 -8.07 -3.50
C LYS A 61 -10.86 -8.12 -3.18
N LYS A 62 -10.10 -8.94 -3.92
CA LYS A 62 -8.63 -9.01 -3.73
C LYS A 62 -7.94 -7.69 -4.08
N ALA A 63 -8.34 -7.05 -5.18
CA ALA A 63 -7.81 -5.74 -5.56
C ALA A 63 -8.10 -4.69 -4.49
N HIS A 64 -9.33 -4.68 -3.96
CA HIS A 64 -9.73 -3.77 -2.89
C HIS A 64 -8.91 -3.97 -1.60
N GLU A 65 -8.69 -5.21 -1.18
CA GLU A 65 -7.85 -5.52 -0.02
C GLU A 65 -6.39 -5.03 -0.20
N GLN A 66 -5.85 -5.13 -1.43
CA GLN A 66 -4.51 -4.60 -1.76
C GLN A 66 -4.48 -3.07 -1.76
N ASP A 67 -5.52 -2.42 -2.28
CA ASP A 67 -5.64 -0.96 -2.27
C ASP A 67 -5.74 -0.41 -0.85
N GLU A 68 -6.52 -1.05 0.04
CA GLU A 68 -6.61 -0.68 1.46
C GLU A 68 -5.24 -0.76 2.16
N GLN A 69 -4.47 -1.82 1.92
CA GLN A 69 -3.12 -1.96 2.46
C GLN A 69 -2.18 -0.87 1.93
N THR A 70 -2.26 -0.59 0.62
CA THR A 70 -1.42 0.44 -0.03
C THR A 70 -1.76 1.82 0.50
N ILE A 71 -3.05 2.15 0.67
CA ILE A 71 -3.51 3.42 1.23
C ILE A 71 -3.02 3.56 2.68
N ALA A 72 -3.12 2.51 3.50
CA ALA A 72 -2.63 2.53 4.87
C ALA A 72 -1.11 2.79 4.94
N ASP A 73 -0.31 2.09 4.12
CA ASP A 73 1.15 2.28 4.07
C ASP A 73 1.52 3.69 3.57
N LEU A 74 0.89 4.17 2.50
CA LEU A 74 1.13 5.52 1.98
C LEU A 74 0.71 6.62 2.96
N THR A 75 -0.40 6.43 3.68
CA THR A 75 -0.85 7.37 4.71
C THR A 75 0.14 7.40 5.88
N ALA A 76 0.61 6.23 6.33
CA ALA A 76 1.62 6.14 7.39
C ALA A 76 2.95 6.80 6.98
N LYS A 77 3.42 6.56 5.75
CA LYS A 77 4.61 7.21 5.20
C LYS A 77 4.44 8.72 5.10
N THR A 78 3.30 9.18 4.61
CA THR A 78 2.99 10.62 4.50
C THR A 78 3.04 11.28 5.88
N LYS A 79 2.34 10.73 6.87
CA LYS A 79 2.39 11.22 8.26
C LYS A 79 3.82 11.22 8.81
N ALA A 80 4.59 10.16 8.58
CA ALA A 80 5.98 10.09 9.03
C ALA A 80 6.87 11.17 8.39
N TYR A 81 6.73 11.42 7.08
CA TYR A 81 7.48 12.48 6.39
C TYR A 81 7.06 13.88 6.83
N GLU A 82 5.75 14.13 7.00
CA GLU A 82 5.23 15.39 7.51
C GLU A 82 5.77 15.69 8.90
N THR A 83 5.70 14.72 9.82
CA THR A 83 6.24 14.85 11.17
C THR A 83 7.77 15.02 11.15
N ALA A 84 8.51 14.27 10.34
CA ALA A 84 9.97 14.41 10.23
C ALA A 84 10.38 15.80 9.71
N SER A 85 9.67 16.30 8.69
CA SER A 85 9.87 17.65 8.14
C SER A 85 9.58 18.72 9.20
N LEU A 86 8.49 18.56 9.96
CA LEU A 86 8.11 19.46 11.05
C LEU A 86 9.17 19.48 12.16
N LYS A 87 9.66 18.31 12.58
CA LYS A 87 10.76 18.17 13.55
C LYS A 87 12.03 18.83 13.06
N SER A 88 12.40 18.62 11.79
CA SER A 88 13.58 19.26 11.20
C SER A 88 13.46 20.78 11.21
N ARG A 89 12.31 21.31 10.77
CA ARG A 89 12.03 22.75 10.77
C ARG A 89 12.14 23.34 12.18
N ILE A 90 11.46 22.74 13.16
CA ILE A 90 11.45 23.23 14.55
C ILE A 90 12.85 23.11 15.19
N SER A 91 13.58 22.01 14.95
CA SER A 91 14.95 21.84 15.41
C SER A 91 15.84 23.00 14.93
N HIS A 92 15.72 23.38 13.65
CA HIS A 92 16.45 24.50 13.09
C HIS A 92 15.98 25.86 13.66
N GLU A 93 14.67 26.08 13.81
CA GLU A 93 14.10 27.31 14.37
C GLU A 93 14.57 27.56 15.82
N VAL A 94 14.62 26.50 16.63
CA VAL A 94 15.00 26.55 18.05
C VAL A 94 16.52 26.66 18.24
N GLY A 95 17.30 26.43 17.17
CA GLY A 95 18.76 26.54 17.15
C GLY A 95 19.49 25.29 17.64
N LEU A 96 18.87 24.12 17.51
CA LEU A 96 19.49 22.84 17.84
C LEU A 96 20.48 22.38 16.75
N PRO A 97 21.55 21.65 17.11
CA PRO A 97 22.49 21.08 16.15
C PRO A 97 21.84 20.18 15.10
N TRP A 98 22.47 20.05 13.93
CA TRP A 98 22.02 19.14 12.87
C TRP A 98 21.96 17.69 13.38
N GLY A 99 20.89 16.96 13.03
CA GLY A 99 20.60 15.63 13.56
C GLY A 99 19.80 15.61 14.87
N SER A 100 19.56 16.75 15.51
CA SER A 100 18.75 16.80 16.74
C SER A 100 17.26 16.53 16.51
N ALA A 101 16.79 16.72 15.28
CA ALA A 101 15.40 16.52 14.87
C ALA A 101 14.91 15.08 15.12
N ASP A 102 15.79 14.08 15.01
CA ASP A 102 15.45 12.67 15.23
C ASP A 102 15.10 12.36 16.69
N PHE A 103 15.62 13.17 17.63
CA PHE A 103 15.34 13.04 19.07
C PHE A 103 14.08 13.80 19.50
N LEU A 104 13.52 14.65 18.64
CA LEU A 104 12.30 15.37 18.94
C LEU A 104 11.11 14.42 18.95
N THR A 105 10.22 14.57 19.93
CA THR A 105 9.02 13.76 20.10
C THR A 105 7.78 14.63 20.03
N GLY A 106 6.68 14.11 19.49
CA GLY A 106 5.42 14.83 19.35
C GLY A 106 4.75 14.55 18.02
N GLU A 107 3.43 14.71 17.98
CA GLU A 107 2.61 14.59 16.77
C GLU A 107 2.23 15.97 16.22
N ASP A 108 2.02 16.95 17.11
CA ASP A 108 1.62 18.32 16.76
C ASP A 108 2.77 19.31 16.91
N GLU A 109 2.70 20.43 16.19
CA GLU A 109 3.73 21.49 16.22
C GLU A 109 4.04 22.01 17.62
N GLU A 110 3.02 22.18 18.48
CA GLU A 110 3.21 22.64 19.85
C GLU A 110 4.00 21.62 20.69
N SER A 111 3.66 20.33 20.57
CA SER A 111 4.34 19.25 21.27
C SER A 111 5.79 19.09 20.84
N ILE A 112 6.07 19.22 19.53
CA ILE A 112 7.42 19.14 18.98
C ILE A 112 8.24 20.36 19.40
N ARG A 113 7.63 21.56 19.46
CA ARG A 113 8.31 22.77 19.95
C ARG A 113 8.66 22.66 21.43
N ALA A 114 7.74 22.17 22.26
CA ALA A 114 8.02 21.92 23.68
C ALA A 114 9.16 20.89 23.88
N SER A 115 9.15 19.81 23.09
CA SER A 115 10.24 18.83 23.06
C SER A 115 11.58 19.46 22.66
N ALA A 116 11.58 20.33 21.64
CA ALA A 116 12.78 21.02 21.17
C ALA A 116 13.35 22.01 22.20
N GLU A 117 12.50 22.78 22.87
CA GLU A 117 12.93 23.68 23.96
C GLU A 117 13.50 22.90 25.15
N THR A 118 12.88 21.78 25.49
CA THR A 118 13.39 20.88 26.55
C THR A 118 14.76 20.32 26.16
N LEU A 119 14.90 19.81 24.93
CA LEU A 119 16.17 19.30 24.43
C LEU A 119 17.25 20.40 24.37
N LYS A 120 16.88 21.62 23.99
CA LYS A 120 17.79 22.79 24.00
C LYS A 120 18.29 23.10 25.41
N SER A 121 17.41 23.05 26.41
CA SER A 121 17.80 23.27 27.80
C SER A 121 18.76 22.19 28.34
N LEU A 122 18.62 20.95 27.87
CA LEU A 122 19.44 19.81 28.26
C LEU A 122 20.81 19.78 27.56
N VAL A 123 20.82 20.00 26.25
CA VAL A 123 22.06 20.02 25.44
C VAL A 123 22.86 21.30 25.68
N GLY A 124 22.18 22.38 26.08
CA GLY A 124 22.75 23.70 26.21
C GLY A 124 23.10 24.30 24.84
N THR A 125 23.16 25.63 24.75
CA THR A 125 23.68 26.35 23.58
C THR A 125 25.21 26.29 23.50
N SER A 126 25.82 25.16 23.86
CA SER A 126 27.25 25.02 23.62
C SER A 126 27.44 24.77 22.12
N PRO A 127 28.03 25.71 21.35
CA PRO A 127 28.70 25.27 20.14
C PRO A 127 29.63 24.14 20.56
N VAL A 128 29.85 23.18 19.67
CA VAL A 128 30.91 22.18 19.81
C VAL A 128 32.27 22.90 19.69
N SER A 129 32.55 23.83 20.61
CA SER A 129 33.87 24.26 21.01
C SER A 129 34.37 23.24 22.02
N ASN A 130 34.30 21.96 21.67
CA ASN A 130 35.29 21.01 22.16
C ASN A 130 36.56 21.17 21.31
N THR A 131 37.00 22.41 21.10
CA THR A 131 38.42 22.63 20.94
C THR A 131 38.99 22.36 22.32
N LEU A 132 39.30 21.08 22.58
CA LEU A 132 40.38 20.75 23.50
C LEU A 132 41.47 21.79 23.25
N PRO A 133 41.97 22.51 24.28
CA PRO A 133 43.04 23.47 24.05
C PRO A 133 44.11 22.75 23.23
N LEU A 134 44.36 23.25 22.01
CA LEU A 134 45.41 22.71 21.16
C LEU A 134 46.65 22.67 22.04
N LYS A 135 47.23 21.49 22.23
CA LYS A 135 48.45 21.35 23.02
C LYS A 135 49.47 22.29 22.41
N ASP A 136 49.83 23.31 23.17
CA ASP A 136 50.89 24.24 22.81
C ASP A 136 52.19 23.45 22.63
N PRO A 137 52.77 23.37 21.41
CA PRO A 137 54.02 22.66 21.20
C PRO A 137 55.21 23.33 21.92
N GLU A 138 55.04 24.52 22.50
CA GLU A 138 56.12 25.25 23.19
C GLU A 138 56.01 25.24 24.72
N SER A 139 54.91 24.74 25.29
CA SER A 139 54.75 24.61 26.74
C SER A 139 55.22 23.23 27.24
N GLY A 140 56.51 23.12 27.53
CA GLY A 140 57.04 22.05 28.37
C GLY A 140 58.33 21.40 27.90
N SER A 141 59.40 22.19 27.83
CA SER A 141 60.75 21.75 28.18
C SER A 141 60.79 21.29 29.65
N GLY A 142 60.06 20.21 29.96
CA GLY A 142 60.09 19.53 31.24
C GLY A 142 61.16 18.45 31.17
N THR A 143 62.20 18.61 31.98
CA THR A 143 63.27 17.66 32.28
C THR A 143 62.73 16.36 32.88
N GLY A 144 61.96 15.61 32.11
CA GLY A 144 61.47 14.29 32.45
C GLY A 144 62.01 13.28 31.45
N THR A 145 62.91 12.40 31.91
CA THR A 145 63.42 11.24 31.17
C THR A 145 62.29 10.61 30.38
N SER A 146 62.41 10.65 29.04
CA SER A 146 61.34 10.22 28.16
C SER A 146 60.99 8.76 28.42
N THR A 147 59.74 8.37 28.19
CA THR A 147 59.30 6.96 28.31
C THR A 147 60.19 6.03 27.48
N ARG A 148 60.72 6.52 26.36
CA ARG A 148 61.69 5.83 25.52
C ARG A 148 63.03 5.60 26.23
N ASP A 149 63.54 6.58 26.95
CA ASP A 149 64.80 6.45 27.69
C ASP A 149 64.68 5.46 28.85
N LYS A 150 63.55 5.47 29.56
CA LYS A 150 63.24 4.49 30.62
C LYS A 150 63.12 3.06 30.08
N PHE A 151 62.55 2.91 28.88
CA PHE A 151 62.43 1.60 28.24
C PHE A 151 63.79 1.07 27.78
N LYS A 152 64.65 1.96 27.28
CA LYS A 152 66.00 1.60 26.86
C LYS A 152 66.86 1.14 28.04
N THR A 153 66.82 1.85 29.17
CA THR A 153 67.56 1.44 30.38
C THR A 153 67.07 0.10 30.91
N TRP A 154 65.75 -0.12 30.95
CA TRP A 154 65.19 -1.41 31.37
C TRP A 154 65.60 -2.55 30.43
N PHE A 155 65.59 -2.31 29.12
CA PHE A 155 65.97 -3.32 28.12
C PHE A 155 67.45 -3.70 28.22
N ASP A 156 68.36 -2.72 28.30
CA ASP A 156 69.79 -2.99 28.43
C ASP A 156 70.13 -3.74 29.73
N GLU A 157 69.41 -3.45 30.82
CA GLU A 157 69.66 -4.04 32.14
C GLU A 157 69.05 -5.45 32.31
N THR A 158 67.94 -5.72 31.63
CA THR A 158 67.16 -6.97 31.78
C THR A 158 67.45 -7.99 30.69
N VAL A 159 67.76 -7.56 29.47
CA VAL A 159 67.89 -8.45 28.30
C VAL A 159 69.35 -8.73 27.94
N ASN A 160 70.28 -7.87 28.34
CA ASN A 160 71.69 -7.93 27.92
C ASN A 160 72.66 -8.37 29.04
N GLN A 161 72.16 -9.07 30.08
CA GLN A 161 73.00 -9.78 31.08
C GLN A 161 73.41 -11.17 30.60
#